data_AF-A0AAD1SC18-F1
#
_entry.id   AF-A0AAD1SC18-F1
#
_cell.length_a   1.000
_cell.length_b   1.000
_cell.length_c   1.000
_cell.angle_alpha   90.00
_cell.angle_beta   90.00
_cell.angle_gamma   90.00
#
_symmetry.space_group_name_H-M   'P 1'
#
loop_
_entity.id
_entity.type
_entity.pdbx_description
1 polymer ?
#
loop_
_entity_poly.entity_id
_entity_poly.type
_entity_poly.pdbx_seq_one_letter_code
_entity_poly.pdbx_strand_id
1 'polypeptide(L)'
;MVKRVEELAAIQEESGGRRASSKRRFPARQKAVCERTWSVQDQPLQNYKAVTMSERKAVIKNADMSEEMQQDAVECATQALEKFNIEKDIAAYIKKEFDRKYNPTWHCIVGRNFGSYVTHETKHFIYFYLGQVAILLFKSG
;
A
#
# COMPACT_ATOMS: atom_id res chain seq x y z
N MET A 1 -2.00 9.44 -25.09
CA MET A 1 -2.83 8.21 -25.13
C MET A 1 -3.81 8.29 -23.95
N VAL A 2 -5.09 8.01 -24.16
CA VAL A 2 -6.09 8.02 -23.06
C VAL A 2 -6.30 6.59 -22.60
N LYS A 3 -6.02 6.29 -21.32
CA LYS A 3 -6.34 4.98 -20.73
C LYS A 3 -7.35 5.19 -19.60
N ARG A 4 -8.47 4.46 -19.69
CA ARG A 4 -9.48 4.37 -18.63
C ARG A 4 -9.10 3.17 -17.76
N VAL A 5 -8.62 3.43 -16.55
CA VAL A 5 -8.33 2.38 -15.57
C VAL A 5 -9.62 2.17 -14.76
N GLU A 6 -10.54 1.41 -15.36
CA GLU A 6 -11.75 0.95 -14.69
C GLU A 6 -11.45 -0.32 -13.91
N GLU A 7 -11.21 -0.16 -12.62
CA GLU A 7 -11.21 -1.25 -11.68
C GLU A 7 -12.68 -1.53 -11.28
N LEU A 8 -13.29 -2.53 -11.93
CA LEU A 8 -14.60 -3.05 -11.55
C LEU A 8 -14.50 -3.67 -10.15
N ALA A 9 -14.80 -2.89 -9.11
CA ALA A 9 -15.12 -3.43 -7.80
C ALA A 9 -16.40 -4.25 -7.96
N ALA A 10 -16.25 -5.58 -7.97
CA ALA A 10 -17.37 -6.50 -7.85
C ALA A 10 -18.13 -6.18 -6.56
N ILE A 11 -19.40 -5.80 -6.71
CA ILE A 11 -20.37 -5.72 -5.64
C ILE A 11 -20.57 -7.15 -5.12
N GLN A 12 -20.14 -7.44 -3.90
CA GLN A 12 -20.71 -8.54 -3.12
C GLN A 12 -21.57 -7.93 -2.02
N GLU A 13 -22.88 -7.95 -2.24
CA GLU A 13 -23.85 -7.92 -1.17
C GLU A 13 -23.75 -9.24 -0.39
N GLU A 14 -23.48 -9.17 0.92
CA GLU A 14 -24.08 -10.12 1.86
C GLU A 14 -24.63 -9.38 3.06
N SER A 15 -25.95 -9.50 3.17
CA SER A 15 -26.86 -8.93 4.15
C SER A 15 -26.79 -9.63 5.50
N GLY A 16 -26.59 -8.84 6.56
CA GLY A 16 -27.34 -8.88 7.83
C GLY A 16 -27.30 -10.10 8.77
N GLY A 17 -27.06 -9.85 10.08
CA GLY A 17 -27.77 -10.60 11.14
C GLY A 17 -27.07 -10.93 12.47
N ARG A 18 -27.20 -10.01 13.46
CA ARG A 18 -27.43 -10.21 14.92
C ARG A 18 -26.57 -11.18 15.78
N ARG A 19 -25.80 -10.54 16.69
CA ARG A 19 -25.94 -10.48 18.17
C ARG A 19 -25.95 -11.80 18.99
N ALA A 20 -24.97 -11.98 19.88
CA ALA A 20 -25.18 -12.41 21.28
C ALA A 20 -23.93 -12.25 22.16
N SER A 21 -24.14 -11.75 23.38
CA SER A 21 -23.20 -11.61 24.49
C SER A 21 -22.79 -12.95 25.11
N SER A 22 -21.60 -13.01 25.72
CA SER A 22 -21.34 -13.93 26.84
C SER A 22 -20.18 -13.43 27.72
N LYS A 23 -20.54 -12.98 28.92
CA LYS A 23 -19.68 -12.68 30.08
C LYS A 23 -18.99 -13.95 30.57
N ARG A 24 -17.68 -13.92 30.91
CA ARG A 24 -17.04 -14.65 32.05
C ARG A 24 -15.73 -13.92 32.41
N ARG A 25 -15.68 -13.18 33.52
CA ARG A 25 -15.38 -13.57 34.92
C ARG A 25 -13.88 -13.46 35.22
N PHE A 26 -13.50 -12.32 35.81
CA PHE A 26 -12.22 -12.09 36.47
C PHE A 26 -12.09 -12.93 37.75
N PRO A 27 -10.87 -13.34 38.09
CA PRO A 27 -10.42 -13.24 39.47
C PRO A 27 -9.14 -12.42 39.60
N ALA A 28 -9.13 -11.61 40.66
CA ALA A 28 -8.01 -10.85 41.17
C ALA A 28 -6.85 -11.76 41.57
N ARG A 29 -5.62 -11.33 41.26
CA ARG A 29 -4.52 -11.50 42.21
C ARG A 29 -3.45 -10.44 41.97
N GLN A 30 -3.50 -9.43 42.84
CA GLN A 30 -2.39 -8.53 43.10
C GLN A 30 -1.14 -9.35 43.47
N LYS A 31 -0.01 -8.99 42.86
CA LYS A 31 1.26 -8.98 43.57
C LYS A 31 1.95 -7.66 43.28
N ALA A 32 2.19 -6.93 44.36
CA ALA A 32 3.12 -5.83 44.45
C ALA A 32 4.53 -6.29 44.06
N VAL A 33 5.26 -5.44 43.35
CA VAL A 33 6.71 -5.28 43.51
C VAL A 33 7.03 -3.81 43.31
N CYS A 34 7.60 -3.19 44.35
CA CYS A 34 8.26 -1.91 44.25
C CYS A 34 9.71 -2.12 43.76
N GLU A 35 10.13 -1.18 42.91
CA GLU A 35 11.48 -0.65 42.69
C GLU A 35 12.64 -1.51 42.16
N ARG A 36 13.04 -1.11 40.94
CA ARG A 36 14.38 -0.64 40.56
C ARG A 36 15.41 -1.70 40.15
N THR A 37 15.30 -2.17 38.90
CA THR A 37 16.42 -2.40 37.97
C THR A 37 15.93 -2.35 36.52
N TRP A 38 16.81 -1.90 35.63
CA TRP A 38 16.57 -1.58 34.23
C TRP A 38 16.07 -2.78 33.40
N SER A 39 15.32 -2.46 32.32
CA SER A 39 14.82 -3.32 31.24
C SER A 39 13.37 -3.80 31.41
N VAL A 40 12.42 -2.89 31.27
CA VAL A 40 11.02 -3.24 30.98
C VAL A 40 10.73 -2.92 29.53
N GLN A 41 10.50 -3.99 28.77
CA GLN A 41 9.92 -4.00 27.44
C GLN A 41 8.54 -3.31 27.50
N ASP A 42 8.46 -2.09 27.00
CA ASP A 42 7.18 -1.51 26.62
C ASP A 42 6.86 -1.97 25.19
N GLN A 43 5.86 -2.83 25.07
CA GLN A 43 5.29 -3.23 23.78
C GLN A 43 4.48 -2.06 23.20
N PRO A 44 4.82 -1.52 22.01
CA PRO A 44 3.86 -0.72 21.28
C PRO A 44 2.80 -1.63 20.67
N LEU A 45 1.53 -1.43 21.08
CA LEU A 45 0.36 -1.92 20.37
C LEU A 45 0.22 -1.18 19.03
N GLN A 46 1.00 -1.60 18.03
CA GLN A 46 0.55 -1.59 16.65
C GLN A 46 0.88 -2.96 16.05
N ASN A 47 -0.09 -3.85 16.19
CA ASN A 47 -0.30 -4.99 15.29
C ASN A 47 -0.48 -4.45 13.86
N TYR A 48 0.62 -4.11 13.21
CA TYR A 48 0.68 -3.93 11.77
C TYR A 48 1.54 -5.08 11.26
N LYS A 49 0.88 -6.00 10.55
CA LYS A 49 1.52 -7.18 9.97
C LYS A 49 2.86 -6.76 9.37
N ALA A 50 3.95 -7.35 9.86
CA ALA A 50 5.17 -7.43 9.10
C ALA A 50 4.80 -8.19 7.83
N VAL A 51 4.51 -7.44 6.75
CA VAL A 51 4.33 -8.01 5.43
C VAL A 51 5.71 -8.56 5.08
N THR A 52 5.87 -9.85 5.33
CA THR A 52 7.02 -10.63 4.93
C THR A 52 7.28 -10.29 3.45
N MET A 53 8.54 -9.96 3.12
CA MET A 53 8.98 -9.58 1.77
C MET A 53 8.50 -10.58 0.68
N SER A 54 8.11 -11.78 1.10
CA SER A 54 7.77 -12.94 0.28
C SER A 54 6.30 -13.03 -0.19
N GLU A 55 5.37 -12.18 0.27
CA GLU A 55 3.95 -12.22 -0.19
C GLU A 55 3.52 -11.03 -1.07
N ARG A 56 4.40 -10.07 -1.33
CA ARG A 56 4.08 -8.89 -2.16
C ARG A 56 4.24 -9.17 -3.65
N LYS A 57 3.42 -10.11 -4.17
CA LYS A 57 3.38 -10.41 -5.60
C LYS A 57 2.88 -9.17 -6.36
N ALA A 58 3.74 -8.61 -7.20
CA ALA A 58 3.35 -7.56 -8.13
C ALA A 58 2.52 -8.16 -9.27
N VAL A 59 1.35 -7.60 -9.53
CA VAL A 59 0.46 -8.00 -10.62
C VAL A 59 0.27 -6.81 -11.54
N ILE A 60 0.99 -6.81 -12.65
CA ILE A 60 0.89 -5.77 -13.68
C ILE A 60 -0.41 -5.99 -14.45
N LYS A 61 -1.27 -4.98 -14.47
CA LYS A 61 -2.52 -5.01 -15.25
C LYS A 61 -2.33 -4.40 -16.62
N ASN A 62 -1.63 -3.28 -16.67
CA ASN A 62 -1.38 -2.57 -17.91
C ASN A 62 -0.06 -1.81 -17.78
N ALA A 63 0.85 -2.04 -18.71
CA ALA A 63 2.11 -1.31 -18.79
C ALA A 63 2.33 -0.89 -20.24
N ASP A 64 2.68 0.37 -20.43
CA ASP A 64 3.18 0.93 -21.67
C ASP A 64 4.50 1.63 -21.32
N MET A 65 5.55 0.81 -21.16
CA MET A 65 6.96 1.17 -20.91
C MET A 65 7.84 -0.09 -21.07
N SER A 66 9.16 0.06 -21.15
CA SER A 66 10.10 -1.08 -21.27
C SER A 66 10.12 -1.95 -20.01
N GLU A 67 10.41 -3.24 -20.16
CA GLU A 67 10.46 -4.20 -19.03
C GLU A 67 11.42 -3.76 -17.92
N GLU A 68 12.56 -3.19 -18.28
CA GLU A 68 13.52 -2.62 -17.32
C GLU A 68 12.88 -1.51 -16.45
N MET A 69 12.06 -0.64 -17.07
CA MET A 69 11.37 0.43 -16.34
C MET A 69 10.21 -0.11 -15.51
N GLN A 70 9.53 -1.16 -15.99
CA GLN A 70 8.47 -1.82 -15.22
C GLN A 70 9.03 -2.44 -13.94
N GLN A 71 10.18 -3.12 -14.04
CA GLN A 71 10.85 -3.73 -12.90
C GLN A 71 11.29 -2.66 -11.89
N ASP A 72 11.84 -1.55 -12.38
CA ASP A 72 12.25 -0.41 -11.55
C ASP A 72 11.04 0.23 -10.82
N ALA A 73 9.88 0.34 -11.48
CA ALA A 73 8.66 0.83 -10.87
C ALA A 73 8.17 -0.08 -9.72
N VAL A 74 8.19 -1.40 -9.95
CA VAL A 74 7.81 -2.40 -8.94
C VAL A 74 8.78 -2.38 -7.75
N GLU A 75 10.08 -2.27 -8.02
CA GLU A 75 11.10 -2.21 -6.98
C GLU A 75 10.98 -0.93 -6.15
N CYS A 76 10.83 0.23 -6.81
CA CYS A 76 10.59 1.51 -6.14
C CYS A 76 9.35 1.46 -5.26
N ALA A 77 8.25 0.89 -5.74
CA ALA A 77 7.02 0.74 -4.96
C ALA A 77 7.18 -0.21 -3.77
N THR A 78 7.95 -1.29 -3.94
CA THR A 78 8.27 -2.25 -2.88
C THR A 78 9.04 -1.57 -1.75
N GLN A 79 10.06 -0.76 -2.09
CA GLN A 79 10.83 0.01 -1.12
C GLN A 79 9.99 1.11 -0.45
N ALA A 80 9.11 1.76 -1.21
CA ALA A 80 8.23 2.80 -0.68
C ALA A 80 7.26 2.24 0.37
N LEU A 81 6.67 1.07 0.10
CA LEU A 81 5.76 0.38 1.02
C LEU A 81 6.45 -0.12 2.30
N GLU A 82 7.76 -0.33 2.27
CA GLU A 82 8.54 -0.71 3.46
C GLU A 82 8.89 0.49 4.34
N LYS A 83 9.09 1.65 3.73
CA LYS A 83 9.47 2.89 4.45
C LYS A 83 8.27 3.68 4.95
N PHE A 84 7.15 3.63 4.24
CA PHE A 84 5.99 4.48 4.49
C PHE A 84 4.72 3.64 4.62
N ASN A 85 3.91 3.97 5.63
CA ASN A 85 2.60 3.34 5.83
C ASN A 85 1.43 4.19 5.28
N ILE A 86 1.72 5.45 4.88
CA ILE A 86 0.72 6.40 4.40
C ILE A 86 0.76 6.40 2.86
N GLU A 87 -0.38 6.09 2.23
CA GLU A 87 -0.53 5.98 0.76
C GLU A 87 -0.04 7.24 0.01
N LYS A 88 -0.35 8.42 0.57
CA LYS A 88 0.12 9.71 0.05
C LYS A 88 1.66 9.80 0.03
N ASP A 89 2.32 9.33 1.07
CA ASP A 89 3.78 9.43 1.19
C ASP A 89 4.47 8.41 0.26
N ILE A 90 3.87 7.22 0.11
CA ILE A 90 4.29 6.21 -0.86
C ILE A 90 4.24 6.79 -2.28
N ALA A 91 3.11 7.42 -2.65
CA ALA A 91 2.95 8.05 -3.96
C ALA A 91 3.97 9.17 -4.18
N ALA A 92 4.20 10.02 -3.18
CA ALA A 92 5.17 11.10 -3.24
C ALA A 92 6.61 10.59 -3.40
N TYR A 93 6.96 9.50 -2.71
CA TYR A 93 8.28 8.87 -2.83
C TYR A 93 8.52 8.33 -4.24
N ILE A 94 7.59 7.53 -4.77
CA ILE A 94 7.71 6.95 -6.11
C ILE A 94 7.81 8.06 -7.16
N LYS A 95 6.95 9.08 -7.05
CA LYS A 95 6.99 10.26 -7.94
C LYS A 95 8.36 10.93 -7.92
N LYS A 96 8.92 11.18 -6.73
CA LYS A 96 10.21 11.88 -6.57
C LYS A 96 11.38 11.07 -7.14
N GLU A 97 11.38 9.76 -6.94
CA GLU A 97 12.40 8.87 -7.51
C GLU A 97 12.33 8.83 -9.04
N PHE A 98 11.12 8.72 -9.60
CA PHE A 98 10.91 8.73 -11.05
C PHE A 98 11.21 10.09 -11.69
N ASP A 99 10.83 11.20 -11.05
CA ASP A 99 11.16 12.56 -11.51
C ASP A 99 12.69 12.75 -11.62
N ARG A 100 13.46 12.19 -10.68
CA ARG A 100 14.94 12.27 -10.69
C ARG A 100 15.56 11.41 -11.78
N LYS A 101 15.00 10.23 -12.07
CA LYS A 101 15.59 9.25 -12.99
C LYS A 101 15.16 9.42 -14.44
N TYR A 102 13.91 9.82 -14.67
CA TYR A 102 13.26 9.84 -15.98
C TYR A 102 12.70 11.21 -16.38
N ASN A 103 13.16 12.27 -15.71
CA ASN A 103 12.75 13.67 -15.87
C ASN A 103 11.30 13.96 -15.41
N PRO A 104 11.02 15.16 -14.86
CA PRO A 104 9.67 15.59 -14.53
C PRO A 104 8.74 15.72 -15.76
N THR A 105 7.41 15.73 -15.63
CA THR A 105 6.60 15.61 -14.41
C THR A 105 5.87 14.27 -14.35
N TRP A 106 6.26 13.40 -13.41
CA TRP A 106 5.56 12.17 -13.13
C TRP A 106 4.40 12.39 -12.16
N HIS A 107 3.39 11.55 -12.27
CA HIS A 107 2.23 11.51 -11.40
C HIS A 107 2.03 10.08 -10.91
N CYS A 108 1.89 9.92 -9.59
CA CYS A 108 1.67 8.64 -8.95
C CYS A 108 0.39 8.70 -8.11
N ILE A 109 -0.42 7.66 -8.20
CA ILE A 109 -1.64 7.45 -7.42
C ILE A 109 -1.54 6.07 -6.79
N VAL A 110 -1.78 6.01 -5.48
CA VAL A 110 -1.73 4.79 -4.68
C VAL A 110 -3.04 4.70 -3.90
N GLY A 111 -3.68 3.53 -3.91
CA GLY A 111 -4.91 3.31 -3.17
C GLY A 111 -5.44 1.90 -3.34
N ARG A 112 -6.39 1.49 -2.50
CA ARG A 112 -7.01 0.14 -2.57
C ARG A 112 -8.15 0.06 -3.56
N ASN A 113 -8.86 1.17 -3.77
CA ASN A 113 -10.00 1.27 -4.67
C ASN A 113 -10.00 2.64 -5.32
N PHE A 114 -9.59 2.73 -6.59
CA PHE A 114 -9.68 3.97 -7.35
C PHE A 114 -9.96 3.70 -8.82
N GLY A 115 -10.85 4.51 -9.40
CA GLY A 115 -11.03 4.62 -10.83
C GLY A 115 -10.40 5.92 -11.30
N SER A 116 -9.57 5.87 -12.34
CA SER A 116 -8.95 7.08 -12.88
C SER A 116 -9.00 7.10 -14.40
N TYR A 117 -9.16 8.31 -14.93
CA TYR A 117 -9.14 8.60 -16.35
C TYR A 117 -8.08 9.67 -16.58
N VAL A 118 -6.96 9.25 -17.17
CA VAL A 118 -5.78 10.13 -17.30
C VAL A 118 -5.23 10.10 -18.74
N THR A 119 -4.88 11.28 -19.22
CA THR A 119 -4.09 11.47 -20.44
C THR A 119 -2.61 11.37 -20.08
N HIS A 120 -1.89 10.46 -20.72
CA HIS A 120 -0.46 10.27 -20.50
C HIS A 120 0.31 10.30 -21.82
N GLU A 121 1.60 10.61 -21.72
CA GLU A 121 2.56 10.43 -22.81
C GLU A 121 2.72 8.95 -23.15
N THR A 122 2.95 8.63 -24.43
CA THR A 122 3.22 7.25 -24.86
C THR A 122 4.47 6.70 -24.18
N LYS A 123 4.49 5.40 -23.87
CA LYS A 123 5.62 4.70 -23.24
C LYS A 123 5.97 5.10 -21.81
N HIS A 124 5.12 5.87 -21.13
CA HIS A 124 5.33 6.33 -19.76
C HIS A 124 4.09 6.10 -18.89
N PHE A 125 3.56 4.87 -18.89
CA PHE A 125 2.38 4.50 -18.13
C PHE A 125 2.49 3.09 -17.56
N ILE A 126 2.20 2.91 -16.28
CA ILE A 126 2.10 1.61 -15.65
C ILE A 126 1.01 1.59 -14.58
N TYR A 127 0.25 0.52 -14.57
CA TYR A 127 -0.78 0.21 -13.59
C TYR A 127 -0.60 -1.23 -13.12
N PHE A 128 -0.36 -1.39 -11.83
CA PHE A 128 -0.10 -2.68 -11.21
C PHE A 128 -0.62 -2.72 -9.78
N TYR A 129 -0.80 -3.93 -9.27
CA TYR A 129 -1.13 -4.17 -7.87
C TYR A 129 0.08 -4.71 -7.17
N LEU A 130 0.25 -4.29 -5.93
CA LEU A 130 1.25 -4.80 -5.03
C LEU A 130 0.52 -5.27 -3.76
N GLY A 131 0.19 -6.57 -3.73
CA GLY A 131 -0.72 -7.14 -2.74
C GLY A 131 -2.16 -6.63 -2.93
N GLN A 132 -2.66 -5.86 -1.96
CA GLN A 132 -4.02 -5.28 -1.97
C GLN A 132 -4.04 -3.78 -2.35
N VAL A 133 -2.87 -3.22 -2.68
CA VAL A 133 -2.73 -1.81 -3.01
C VAL A 133 -2.51 -1.69 -4.51
N ALA A 134 -3.36 -0.93 -5.19
CA ALA A 134 -3.17 -0.57 -6.58
C ALA A 134 -2.28 0.67 -6.68
N ILE A 135 -1.40 0.67 -7.68
CA ILE A 135 -0.44 1.73 -7.94
C ILE A 135 -0.53 2.08 -9.43
N LEU A 136 -0.77 3.35 -9.68
CA LEU A 136 -0.82 3.94 -11.01
C LEU A 136 0.26 5.01 -11.11
N LEU A 137 1.13 4.87 -12.11
CA LEU A 137 2.21 5.80 -12.38
C LEU A 137 2.15 6.20 -13.86
N PHE A 138 2.12 7.50 -14.12
CA PHE A 138 2.07 8.04 -15.48
C PHE A 138 2.81 9.37 -15.59
N LYS A 139 3.30 9.68 -16.79
CA LYS A 139 3.89 10.98 -17.12
C LYS A 139 2.90 11.82 -17.93
N SER A 140 2.78 13.09 -17.56
CA SER A 140 1.95 14.08 -18.24
C SER A 140 2.70 15.41 -18.33
N GLY A 141 2.80 15.94 -19.54
CA GLY A 141 3.50 17.17 -19.89
C GLY A 141 3.23 17.56 -21.33
#